data_AF-A0A0G4I8L0-F1
#
_entry.id   AF-A0A0G4I8L0-F1
#
_cell.length_a   1.000
_cell.length_b   1.000
_cell.length_c   1.000
_cell.angle_alpha   90.00
_cell.angle_beta   90.00
_cell.angle_gamma   90.00
#
_symmetry.space_group_name_H-M   'P 1'
#
loop_
_entity.id
_entity.type
_entity.pdbx_description
1 polymer ?
#
loop_
_entity_poly.entity_id
_entity_poly.type
_entity_poly.pdbx_seq_one_letter_code
_entity_poly.pdbx_strand_id
1 'polypeptide(L)'
;MVKNSAFVFIKPHAVTDKTIALVKSELEAKNFTIKKEGSLGAAEIDEKKLIDQHYYAIASKATLLKPDQLNVPADKFEAKFGIPWKDALAQGKVFNALDGCKELGITADQLDAKWGAAKKADKLIKFGGGFYCGDVEGKFIFNGFFMSMRSKFVAPGTSIYYFVVEWESKTMAWEAFRGEFLGPTDPEQAPKESLRGQILANWEALGLQAKPNTGDNGVHASASPFEALAERLNWLGCSLAEDDFGKALLEAGIPKETIEAWSVDPQVTYGAPSMPIKASLFDTLEDTDSDHCAAKCMMVHLTAKK
;
A
#
# COMPACT_ATOMS: atom_id res chain seq x y z
N MET A 1 -23.88 3.63 -15.47
CA MET A 1 -23.32 2.53 -14.67
C MET A 1 -21.85 2.47 -15.00
N VAL A 2 -20.99 2.40 -13.99
CA VAL A 2 -19.53 2.51 -14.19
C VAL A 2 -18.87 1.23 -13.75
N LYS A 3 -17.85 0.82 -14.50
CA LYS A 3 -17.05 -0.36 -14.17
C LYS A 3 -15.91 0.02 -13.25
N ASN A 4 -15.74 -0.79 -12.22
CA ASN A 4 -14.55 -0.82 -11.39
C ASN A 4 -13.55 -1.81 -12.00
N SER A 5 -12.26 -1.52 -11.89
CA SER A 5 -11.18 -2.39 -12.35
C SER A 5 -10.04 -2.38 -11.34
N ALA A 6 -9.84 -3.49 -10.63
CA ALA A 6 -8.83 -3.61 -9.57
C ALA A 6 -7.67 -4.51 -9.99
N PHE A 7 -6.49 -4.24 -9.43
CA PHE A 7 -5.36 -5.14 -9.44
C PHE A 7 -5.32 -5.88 -8.09
N VAL A 8 -5.39 -7.20 -8.15
CA VAL A 8 -5.41 -8.10 -6.99
C VAL A 8 -4.19 -9.00 -7.10
N PHE A 9 -3.47 -9.26 -6.02
CA PHE A 9 -2.43 -10.28 -6.05
C PHE A 9 -2.35 -11.09 -4.75
N ILE A 10 -2.04 -12.37 -4.92
CA ILE A 10 -1.66 -13.26 -3.82
C ILE A 10 -0.21 -12.95 -3.46
N LYS A 11 0.02 -12.66 -2.18
CA LYS A 11 1.34 -12.34 -1.64
C LYS A 11 2.25 -13.58 -1.65
N PRO A 12 3.58 -13.40 -1.67
CA PRO A 12 4.52 -14.51 -1.84
C PRO A 12 4.34 -15.69 -0.90
N HIS A 13 4.06 -15.43 0.38
CA HIS A 13 3.87 -16.49 1.38
C HIS A 13 2.63 -17.37 1.14
N ALA A 14 1.69 -16.93 0.31
CA ALA A 14 0.41 -17.58 0.07
C ALA A 14 0.25 -18.07 -1.38
N VAL A 15 1.25 -17.90 -2.24
CA VAL A 15 1.20 -18.40 -3.63
C VAL A 15 1.30 -19.93 -3.61
N THR A 16 0.14 -20.57 -3.72
CA THR A 16 -0.02 -22.01 -3.93
C THR A 16 -1.14 -22.23 -4.94
N ASP A 17 -1.14 -23.37 -5.64
CA ASP A 17 -2.21 -23.70 -6.59
C ASP A 17 -3.60 -23.67 -5.92
N LYS A 18 -3.68 -24.06 -4.64
CA LYS A 18 -4.92 -24.04 -3.86
C LYS A 18 -5.39 -22.62 -3.54
N THR A 19 -4.47 -21.72 -3.16
CA THR A 19 -4.83 -20.30 -2.92
C THR A 19 -5.22 -19.62 -4.22
N ILE A 20 -4.52 -19.91 -5.34
CA ILE A 20 -4.87 -19.39 -6.67
C ILE A 20 -6.28 -19.84 -7.06
N ALA A 21 -6.57 -21.14 -6.91
CA ALA A 21 -7.90 -21.70 -7.19
C ALA A 21 -8.99 -21.08 -6.30
N LEU A 22 -8.71 -20.90 -5.00
CA LEU A 22 -9.62 -20.24 -4.07
C LEU A 22 -9.95 -18.81 -4.53
N VAL A 23 -8.93 -17.97 -4.73
CA VAL A 23 -9.13 -16.56 -5.12
C VAL A 23 -9.86 -16.47 -6.45
N LYS A 24 -9.49 -17.29 -7.43
CA LYS A 24 -10.16 -17.33 -8.73
C LYS A 24 -11.64 -17.72 -8.62
N SER A 25 -11.94 -18.77 -7.86
CA SER A 25 -13.32 -19.22 -7.62
C SER A 25 -14.16 -18.13 -6.95
N GLU A 26 -13.62 -17.44 -5.96
CA GLU A 26 -14.34 -16.37 -5.25
C GLU A 26 -14.60 -15.16 -6.14
N LEU A 27 -13.64 -14.77 -7.00
CA LEU A 27 -13.83 -13.72 -8.00
C LEU A 27 -14.97 -14.08 -8.98
N GLU A 28 -14.95 -15.31 -9.51
CA GLU A 28 -15.97 -15.80 -10.44
C GLU A 28 -17.35 -15.91 -9.77
N ALA A 29 -17.42 -16.37 -8.51
CA ALA A 29 -18.66 -16.48 -7.75
C ALA A 29 -19.33 -15.12 -7.49
N LYS A 30 -18.55 -14.03 -7.44
CA LYS A 30 -19.07 -12.65 -7.36
C LYS A 30 -19.40 -12.03 -8.72
N ASN A 31 -19.32 -12.81 -9.80
CA ASN A 31 -19.49 -12.36 -11.18
C ASN A 31 -18.47 -11.29 -11.61
N PHE A 32 -17.26 -11.33 -11.05
CA PHE A 32 -16.18 -10.48 -11.52
C PHE A 32 -15.58 -11.09 -12.79
N THR A 33 -15.24 -10.24 -13.75
CA THR A 33 -14.58 -10.65 -14.98
C THR A 33 -13.07 -10.58 -14.78
N ILE A 34 -12.39 -11.72 -14.83
CA ILE A 34 -10.92 -11.77 -14.83
C ILE A 34 -10.44 -11.39 -16.24
N LYS A 35 -9.79 -10.24 -16.36
CA LYS A 35 -9.29 -9.69 -17.63
C LYS A 35 -7.89 -10.19 -17.98
N LYS A 36 -7.08 -10.39 -16.94
CA LYS A 36 -5.70 -10.86 -17.04
C LYS A 36 -5.33 -11.51 -15.72
N GLU A 37 -4.53 -12.55 -15.78
CA GLU A 37 -3.88 -13.14 -14.61
C GLU A 37 -2.46 -13.57 -14.99
N GLY A 38 -1.61 -13.81 -13.99
CA GLY A 38 -0.23 -14.23 -14.24
C GLY A 38 0.63 -14.25 -12.99
N SER A 39 1.88 -14.67 -13.16
CA SER A 39 2.88 -14.71 -12.10
C SER A 39 4.01 -13.75 -12.41
N LEU A 40 4.51 -13.05 -11.38
CA LEU A 40 5.72 -12.22 -11.46
C LEU A 40 6.71 -12.71 -10.42
N GLY A 41 7.89 -13.15 -10.88
CA GLY A 41 8.91 -13.76 -10.04
C GLY A 41 9.81 -12.72 -9.34
N ALA A 42 10.40 -13.12 -8.22
CA ALA A 42 11.27 -12.28 -7.40
C ALA A 42 12.36 -11.52 -8.16
N ALA A 43 12.99 -12.15 -9.15
CA ALA A 43 14.05 -11.52 -9.95
C ALA A 43 13.53 -10.30 -10.74
N GLU A 44 12.36 -10.43 -11.37
CA GLU A 44 11.73 -9.32 -12.10
C GLU A 44 11.26 -8.22 -11.14
N ILE A 45 10.68 -8.62 -10.00
CA ILE A 45 10.24 -7.68 -8.96
C ILE A 45 11.41 -6.84 -8.45
N ASP A 46 12.57 -7.46 -8.22
CA ASP A 46 13.77 -6.78 -7.72
C ASP A 46 14.40 -5.87 -8.79
N GLU A 47 14.61 -6.40 -10.00
CA GLU A 47 15.23 -5.68 -11.12
C GLU A 47 14.45 -4.40 -11.44
N LYS A 48 13.12 -4.50 -11.56
CA LYS A 48 12.23 -3.39 -11.88
C LYS A 48 11.78 -2.59 -10.65
N LYS A 49 12.21 -2.98 -9.44
CA LYS A 49 11.83 -2.33 -8.17
C LYS A 49 10.31 -2.24 -7.97
N LEU A 50 9.56 -3.24 -8.44
CA LEU A 50 8.09 -3.18 -8.49
C LEU A 50 7.48 -3.03 -7.11
N ILE A 51 8.00 -3.75 -6.12
CA ILE A 51 7.51 -3.67 -4.75
C ILE A 51 7.89 -2.36 -4.06
N ASP A 52 9.07 -1.80 -4.38
CA ASP A 52 9.52 -0.51 -3.88
C ASP A 52 8.62 0.61 -4.39
N GLN A 53 8.27 0.58 -5.68
CA GLN A 53 7.37 1.54 -6.31
C GLN A 53 5.93 1.38 -5.80
N HIS A 54 5.45 0.14 -5.66
CA HIS A 54 4.11 -0.15 -5.11
C HIS A 54 3.95 0.41 -3.69
N TYR A 55 4.99 0.31 -2.86
CA TYR A 55 5.03 0.88 -1.51
C TYR A 55 5.89 2.15 -1.43
N TYR A 56 5.92 2.98 -2.48
CA TYR A 56 6.84 4.12 -2.57
C TYR A 56 6.78 5.06 -1.36
N ALA A 57 5.57 5.37 -0.88
CA ALA A 57 5.39 6.24 0.30
C ALA A 57 6.08 5.67 1.55
N ILE A 58 6.18 4.34 1.68
CA ILE A 58 6.89 3.65 2.75
C ILE A 58 8.39 3.59 2.44
N ALA A 59 8.72 3.12 1.23
CA ALA A 59 10.08 2.85 0.76
C ALA A 59 10.95 4.11 0.80
N SER A 60 10.43 5.23 0.29
CA SER A 60 11.11 6.53 0.26
C SER A 60 11.53 6.98 1.66
N LYS A 61 10.64 6.86 2.65
CA LYS A 61 10.90 7.25 4.05
C LYS A 61 11.77 6.23 4.80
N ALA A 62 11.80 4.99 4.34
CA ALA A 62 12.63 3.93 4.93
C ALA A 62 14.07 3.94 4.41
N THR A 63 14.30 4.40 3.18
CA THR A 63 15.59 4.16 2.48
C THR A 63 16.16 5.35 1.70
N LEU A 64 15.33 6.30 1.25
CA LEU A 64 15.77 7.38 0.36
C LEU A 64 15.89 8.72 1.08
N LEU A 65 14.82 9.12 1.78
CA LEU A 65 14.74 10.41 2.46
C LEU A 65 15.54 10.38 3.76
N LYS A 66 16.26 11.47 4.00
CA LYS A 66 16.92 11.75 5.27
C LYS A 66 15.93 12.34 6.27
N PRO A 67 16.19 12.22 7.59
CA PRO A 67 15.29 12.70 8.62
C PRO A 67 14.83 14.16 8.45
N ASP A 68 15.72 15.05 8.05
CA ASP A 68 15.45 16.48 7.82
C ASP A 68 14.60 16.77 6.57
N GLN A 69 14.42 15.77 5.69
CA GLN A 69 13.56 15.83 4.51
C GLN A 69 12.14 15.31 4.80
N LEU A 70 11.90 14.75 5.98
CA LEU A 70 10.59 14.20 6.36
C LEU A 70 9.68 15.30 6.92
N ASN A 71 8.44 15.36 6.43
CA ASN A 71 7.41 16.27 6.93
C ASN A 71 6.73 15.73 8.21
N VAL A 72 7.51 15.55 9.28
CA VAL A 72 7.03 15.00 10.55
C VAL A 72 6.10 15.99 11.27
N PRO A 73 4.89 15.57 11.70
CA PRO A 73 4.05 16.37 12.60
C PRO A 73 4.72 16.48 13.97
N ALA A 74 5.41 17.59 14.22
CA ALA A 74 6.28 17.76 15.38
C ALA A 74 5.54 17.65 16.72
N ASP A 75 4.30 18.16 16.77
CA ASP A 75 3.38 18.06 17.90
C ASP A 75 3.06 16.60 18.26
N LYS A 76 2.71 15.78 17.26
CA LYS A 76 2.42 14.36 17.46
C LYS A 76 3.67 13.56 17.84
N PHE A 77 4.81 13.92 17.24
CA PHE A 77 6.09 13.30 17.56
C PHE A 77 6.46 13.54 19.03
N GLU A 78 6.41 14.80 19.47
CA GLU A 78 6.71 15.18 20.85
C GLU A 78 5.72 14.55 21.84
N ALA A 79 4.43 14.56 21.52
CA ALA A 79 3.41 13.91 22.34
C ALA A 79 3.65 12.41 22.53
N LYS A 80 4.21 11.71 21.52
CA LYS A 80 4.53 10.28 21.62
C LYS A 80 5.83 9.99 22.35
N PHE A 81 6.88 10.75 22.03
CA PHE A 81 8.25 10.40 22.42
C PHE A 81 8.82 11.28 23.54
N GLY A 82 8.10 12.32 23.97
CA GLY A 82 8.49 13.21 25.05
C GLY A 82 9.72 14.09 24.73
N ILE A 83 10.05 14.26 23.44
CA ILE A 83 11.16 15.09 22.99
C ILE A 83 10.73 15.90 21.75
N PRO A 84 11.01 17.22 21.69
CA PRO A 84 10.74 18.02 20.51
C PRO A 84 11.45 17.48 19.27
N TRP A 85 10.77 17.51 18.12
CA TRP A 85 11.32 17.03 16.86
C TRP A 85 12.69 17.65 16.50
N LYS A 86 12.83 18.97 16.71
CA LYS A 86 14.08 19.69 16.46
C LYS A 86 15.23 19.19 17.33
N ASP A 87 14.94 18.83 18.58
CA ASP A 87 15.95 18.33 19.52
C ASP A 87 16.35 16.90 19.17
N ALA A 88 15.40 16.05 18.77
CA ALA A 88 15.70 14.70 18.29
C ALA A 88 16.62 14.72 17.07
N LEU A 89 16.38 15.63 16.12
CA LEU A 89 17.25 15.88 14.96
C LEU A 89 18.63 16.37 15.39
N ALA A 90 18.69 17.42 16.22
CA ALA A 90 19.96 18.01 16.68
C ALA A 90 20.82 17.03 17.49
N GLN A 91 20.18 16.11 18.23
CA GLN A 91 20.85 15.05 19.00
C GLN A 91 21.27 13.85 18.13
N GLY A 92 21.00 13.85 16.82
CA GLY A 92 21.36 12.72 15.95
C GLY A 92 20.67 11.41 16.33
N LYS A 93 19.43 11.48 16.84
CA LYS A 93 18.67 10.30 17.29
C LYS A 93 17.73 9.74 16.23
N VAL A 94 17.60 10.39 15.09
CA VAL A 94 16.57 10.09 14.09
C VAL A 94 17.19 9.48 12.83
N PHE A 95 16.60 8.40 12.33
CA PHE A 95 17.10 7.65 11.18
C PHE A 95 15.95 7.15 10.31
N ASN A 96 16.18 7.04 9.00
CA ASN A 96 15.39 6.11 8.19
C ASN A 96 15.80 4.67 8.53
N ALA A 97 15.05 3.66 8.08
CA ALA A 97 15.34 2.26 8.37
C ALA A 97 16.76 1.83 7.93
N LEU A 98 17.17 2.22 6.71
CA LEU A 98 18.47 1.84 6.15
C LEU A 98 19.64 2.39 6.98
N ASP A 99 19.59 3.67 7.33
CA ASP A 99 20.62 4.32 8.13
C ASP A 99 20.54 3.88 9.60
N GLY A 100 19.34 3.56 10.11
CA GLY A 100 19.14 2.99 11.44
C GLY A 100 19.78 1.60 11.58
N CYS A 101 19.71 0.75 10.55
CA CYS A 101 20.46 -0.51 10.51
C CYS A 101 21.98 -0.28 10.59
N LYS A 102 22.51 0.70 9.84
CA LYS A 102 23.94 1.04 9.86
C LYS A 102 24.38 1.56 11.23
N GLU A 103 23.61 2.48 11.80
CA GLU A 103 23.87 3.08 13.11
C GLU A 103 23.87 2.04 14.24
N LEU A 104 22.91 1.11 14.22
CA LEU A 104 22.78 0.06 15.23
C LEU A 104 23.70 -1.15 14.96
N GLY A 105 24.31 -1.24 13.78
CA GLY A 105 25.10 -2.40 13.37
C GLY A 105 24.28 -3.69 13.23
N ILE A 106 23.02 -3.58 12.77
CA ILE A 106 22.07 -4.70 12.69
C ILE A 106 21.54 -4.93 11.27
N THR A 107 21.08 -6.14 11.00
CA THR A 107 20.41 -6.50 9.75
C THR A 107 18.97 -5.97 9.70
N ALA A 108 18.35 -6.01 8.51
CA ALA A 108 16.94 -5.68 8.33
C ALA A 108 16.02 -6.54 9.20
N ASP A 109 16.28 -7.85 9.31
CA ASP A 109 15.48 -8.78 10.11
C ASP A 109 15.62 -8.50 11.61
N GLN A 110 16.83 -8.15 12.06
CA GLN A 110 17.07 -7.74 13.44
C GLN A 110 16.36 -6.42 13.76
N LEU A 111 16.34 -5.46 12.82
CA LEU A 111 15.59 -4.22 12.97
C LEU A 111 14.08 -4.50 13.02
N ASP A 112 13.56 -5.38 12.16
CA ASP A 112 12.13 -5.75 12.15
C ASP A 112 11.70 -6.46 13.45
N ALA A 113 12.56 -7.33 14.00
CA ALA A 113 12.33 -7.94 15.31
C ALA A 113 12.24 -6.88 16.43
N LYS A 114 13.18 -5.91 16.45
CA LYS A 114 13.15 -4.79 17.40
C LYS A 114 11.93 -3.89 17.18
N TRP A 115 11.55 -3.65 15.93
CA TRP A 115 10.34 -2.91 15.57
C TRP A 115 9.08 -3.59 16.09
N GLY A 116 8.98 -4.92 15.94
CA GLY A 116 7.90 -5.72 16.49
C GLY A 116 7.82 -5.65 18.02
N ALA A 117 8.96 -5.65 18.71
CA ALA A 117 9.02 -5.42 20.15
C ALA A 117 8.58 -4.00 20.55
N ALA A 118 9.02 -2.98 19.82
CA ALA A 118 8.60 -1.60 20.01
C ALA A 118 7.08 -1.44 19.81
N LYS A 119 6.49 -2.11 18.81
CA LYS A 119 5.04 -2.13 18.59
C LYS A 119 4.29 -2.67 19.81
N LYS A 120 4.73 -3.81 20.35
CA LYS A 120 4.12 -4.44 21.54
C LYS A 120 4.25 -3.56 22.80
N ALA A 121 5.31 -2.76 22.88
CA ALA A 121 5.56 -1.82 23.97
C ALA A 121 4.90 -0.44 23.77
N ASP A 122 4.01 -0.29 22.77
CA ASP A 122 3.41 1.00 22.38
C ASP A 122 4.44 2.12 22.13
N LYS A 123 5.58 1.77 21.51
CA LYS A 123 6.66 2.69 21.14
C LYS A 123 6.65 3.10 19.68
N LEU A 124 5.53 2.89 18.98
CA LEU A 124 5.34 3.29 17.59
C LEU A 124 4.24 4.34 17.47
N ILE A 125 4.39 5.24 16.51
CA ILE A 125 3.34 6.15 16.06
C ILE A 125 3.16 6.06 14.55
N LYS A 126 1.89 6.05 14.12
CA LYS A 126 1.50 6.25 12.72
C LYS A 126 1.12 7.72 12.54
N PHE A 127 1.85 8.43 11.68
CA PHE A 127 1.53 9.82 11.33
C PHE A 127 0.46 9.91 10.23
N GLY A 128 0.43 8.93 9.33
CA GLY A 128 -0.50 8.83 8.20
C GLY A 128 -0.23 7.59 7.35
N GLY A 129 -0.83 7.51 6.16
CA GLY A 129 -0.56 6.49 5.16
C GLY A 129 0.95 6.33 4.92
N GLY A 130 1.46 5.10 5.10
CA GLY A 130 2.88 4.78 4.88
C GLY A 130 3.92 5.53 5.71
N PHE A 131 3.52 6.23 6.78
CA PHE A 131 4.41 7.09 7.58
C PHE A 131 4.40 6.70 9.06
N TYR A 132 5.36 5.88 9.45
CA TYR A 132 5.50 5.34 10.80
C TYR A 132 6.86 5.69 11.40
N CYS A 133 6.88 5.94 12.71
CA CYS A 133 8.11 6.12 13.48
C CYS A 133 8.08 5.23 14.73
N GLY A 134 9.22 4.67 15.09
CA GLY A 134 9.39 3.85 16.28
C GLY A 134 10.60 4.21 17.10
N ASP A 135 10.48 4.17 18.43
CA ASP A 135 11.62 4.17 19.35
C ASP A 135 12.22 2.75 19.42
N VAL A 136 13.37 2.59 18.78
CA VAL A 136 14.21 1.39 18.81
C VAL A 136 15.49 1.73 19.56
N GLU A 137 15.57 1.33 20.83
CA GLU A 137 16.76 1.49 21.67
C GLU A 137 17.23 2.96 21.79
N GLY A 138 16.28 3.90 21.90
CA GLY A 138 16.55 5.33 22.01
C GLY A 138 16.81 6.02 20.66
N LYS A 139 16.62 5.30 19.55
CA LYS A 139 16.72 5.79 18.18
C LYS A 139 15.33 5.82 17.54
N PHE A 140 14.97 6.96 16.97
CA PHE A 140 13.69 7.15 16.28
C PHE A 140 13.84 6.74 14.82
N ILE A 141 13.35 5.55 14.50
CA ILE A 141 13.52 4.93 13.19
C ILE A 141 12.21 5.06 12.40
N PHE A 142 12.30 5.50 11.15
CA PHE A 142 11.16 5.57 10.24
C PHE A 142 11.01 4.29 9.42
N ASN A 143 9.79 3.74 9.41
CA ASN A 143 9.39 2.57 8.62
C ASN A 143 10.34 1.36 8.75
N GLY A 144 10.79 1.04 9.96
CA GLY A 144 11.82 0.01 10.24
C GLY A 144 11.50 -1.40 9.73
N PHE A 145 10.23 -1.71 9.51
CA PHE A 145 9.75 -2.99 8.96
C PHE A 145 9.92 -3.13 7.44
N PHE A 146 10.15 -2.03 6.71
CA PHE A 146 10.05 -2.02 5.24
C PHE A 146 11.04 -2.98 4.57
N MET A 147 12.29 -3.05 5.05
CA MET A 147 13.31 -3.87 4.40
C MET A 147 13.03 -5.37 4.56
N SER A 148 12.57 -5.80 5.74
CA SER A 148 12.08 -7.17 5.98
C SER A 148 10.86 -7.48 5.10
N MET A 149 9.89 -6.55 5.01
CA MET A 149 8.74 -6.69 4.13
C MET A 149 9.15 -6.85 2.65
N ARG A 150 10.05 -5.99 2.15
CA ARG A 150 10.58 -6.04 0.78
C ARG A 150 11.23 -7.40 0.49
N SER A 151 12.02 -7.92 1.43
CA SER A 151 12.76 -9.17 1.25
C SER A 151 11.87 -10.35 0.86
N LYS A 152 10.63 -10.40 1.37
CA LYS A 152 9.65 -11.46 1.07
C LYS A 152 9.24 -11.51 -0.41
N PHE A 153 9.29 -10.37 -1.10
CA PHE A 153 8.92 -10.24 -2.51
C PHE A 153 10.08 -10.46 -3.47
N VAL A 154 11.32 -10.32 -3.00
CA VAL A 154 12.54 -10.42 -3.81
C VAL A 154 13.41 -11.61 -3.46
N ALA A 155 13.02 -12.40 -2.46
CA ALA A 155 13.71 -13.64 -2.10
C ALA A 155 13.69 -14.63 -3.28
N PRO A 156 14.82 -15.24 -3.65
CA PRO A 156 14.87 -16.21 -4.74
C PRO A 156 13.83 -17.32 -4.59
N GLY A 157 13.13 -17.63 -5.68
CA GLY A 157 12.09 -18.66 -5.70
C GLY A 157 10.71 -18.19 -5.25
N THR A 158 10.54 -16.94 -4.80
CA THR A 158 9.22 -16.38 -4.53
C THR A 158 8.62 -15.66 -5.74
N SER A 159 7.31 -15.47 -5.72
CA SER A 159 6.56 -14.73 -6.74
C SER A 159 5.31 -14.10 -6.13
N ILE A 160 4.65 -13.23 -6.89
CA ILE A 160 3.22 -12.95 -6.68
C ILE A 160 2.42 -13.64 -7.78
N TYR A 161 1.14 -13.93 -7.51
CA TYR A 161 0.18 -14.29 -8.55
C TYR A 161 -0.91 -13.23 -8.60
N TYR A 162 -1.07 -12.56 -9.73
CA TYR A 162 -1.96 -11.40 -9.88
C TYR A 162 -3.19 -11.71 -10.73
N PHE A 163 -4.22 -10.89 -10.53
CA PHE A 163 -5.43 -10.80 -11.32
C PHE A 163 -5.74 -9.32 -11.60
N VAL A 164 -6.16 -9.00 -12.82
CA VAL A 164 -6.87 -7.77 -13.17
C VAL A 164 -8.33 -8.12 -13.31
N VAL A 165 -9.18 -7.52 -12.47
CA VAL A 165 -10.59 -7.90 -12.34
C VAL A 165 -11.50 -6.72 -12.56
N GLU A 166 -12.57 -6.92 -13.32
CA GLU A 166 -13.57 -5.91 -13.64
C GLU A 166 -14.96 -6.31 -13.13
N TRP A 167 -15.72 -5.34 -12.62
CA TRP A 167 -17.12 -5.53 -12.25
C TRP A 167 -17.90 -4.22 -12.35
N GLU A 168 -19.22 -4.32 -12.38
CA GLU A 168 -20.10 -3.14 -12.33
C GLU A 168 -20.19 -2.62 -10.89
N SER A 169 -20.01 -1.31 -10.66
CA SER A 169 -20.07 -0.73 -9.31
C SER A 169 -21.41 -0.99 -8.59
N LYS A 170 -22.51 -1.14 -9.33
CA LYS A 170 -23.81 -1.54 -8.80
C LYS A 170 -23.84 -2.94 -8.18
N THR A 171 -22.94 -3.84 -8.61
CA THR A 171 -22.85 -5.21 -8.07
C THR A 171 -22.15 -5.18 -6.73
N MET A 172 -21.11 -4.35 -6.60
CA MET A 172 -20.35 -4.16 -5.38
C MET A 172 -19.61 -2.83 -5.44
N ALA A 173 -19.90 -1.94 -4.49
CA ALA A 173 -19.13 -0.70 -4.32
C ALA A 173 -17.67 -1.05 -3.94
N TRP A 174 -16.71 -0.18 -4.28
CA TRP A 174 -15.30 -0.41 -3.96
C TRP A 174 -15.04 -0.63 -2.46
N GLU A 175 -15.74 0.11 -1.61
CA GLU A 175 -15.69 -0.06 -0.14
C GLU A 175 -16.06 -1.50 0.27
N ALA A 176 -17.16 -2.04 -0.26
CA ALA A 176 -17.58 -3.41 0.01
C ALA A 176 -16.61 -4.44 -0.60
N PHE A 177 -16.01 -4.14 -1.76
CA PHE A 177 -14.95 -4.96 -2.34
C PHE A 177 -13.75 -5.09 -1.39
N ARG A 178 -13.37 -4.02 -0.70
CA ARG A 178 -12.27 -4.06 0.27
C ARG A 178 -12.67 -4.62 1.64
N GLY A 179 -13.80 -4.18 2.18
CA GLY A 179 -14.25 -4.53 3.52
C GLY A 179 -14.84 -5.94 3.61
N GLU A 180 -15.67 -6.33 2.65
CA GLU A 180 -16.45 -7.57 2.69
C GLU A 180 -15.84 -8.68 1.83
N PHE A 181 -15.41 -8.37 0.59
CA PHE A 181 -14.86 -9.37 -0.32
C PHE A 181 -13.38 -9.67 -0.02
N LEU A 182 -12.51 -8.66 0.01
CA LEU A 182 -11.10 -8.85 0.35
C LEU A 182 -10.92 -9.12 1.85
N GLY A 183 -11.59 -8.32 2.69
CA GLY A 183 -11.45 -8.29 4.14
C GLY A 183 -10.39 -7.28 4.61
N PRO A 184 -10.48 -6.78 5.86
CA PRO A 184 -9.50 -5.87 6.46
C PRO A 184 -8.08 -6.44 6.53
N THR A 185 -7.09 -5.55 6.70
CA THR A 185 -5.66 -5.91 6.66
C THR A 185 -5.26 -6.96 7.70
N ASP A 186 -5.86 -6.91 8.89
CA ASP A 186 -5.71 -7.93 9.92
C ASP A 186 -6.70 -9.08 9.66
N PRO A 187 -6.24 -10.27 9.25
CA PRO A 187 -7.13 -11.38 8.96
C PRO A 187 -7.99 -11.81 10.16
N GLU A 188 -7.55 -11.60 11.40
CA GLU A 188 -8.33 -11.96 12.60
C GLU A 188 -9.58 -11.08 12.77
N GLN A 189 -9.59 -9.90 12.15
CA GLN A 189 -10.73 -8.98 12.13
C GLN A 189 -11.58 -9.13 10.87
N ALA A 190 -11.18 -10.02 9.95
CA ALA A 190 -11.84 -10.14 8.67
C ALA A 190 -13.13 -10.97 8.73
N PRO A 191 -14.18 -10.61 7.97
CA PRO A 191 -15.34 -11.48 7.79
C PRO A 191 -14.90 -12.87 7.34
N LYS A 192 -15.48 -13.93 7.90
CA LYS A 192 -15.08 -15.31 7.59
C LYS A 192 -15.19 -15.64 6.10
N GLU A 193 -16.18 -15.06 5.43
CA GLU A 193 -16.43 -15.23 4.01
C GLU A 193 -15.55 -14.35 3.11
N SER A 194 -14.79 -13.41 3.67
CA SER A 194 -13.83 -12.62 2.89
C SER A 194 -12.63 -13.46 2.48
N LEU A 195 -11.90 -13.08 1.43
CA LEU A 195 -10.68 -13.78 0.99
C LEU A 195 -9.67 -13.94 2.14
N ARG A 196 -9.43 -12.87 2.92
CA ARG A 196 -8.51 -12.93 4.07
C ARG A 196 -9.04 -13.83 5.18
N GLY A 197 -10.35 -13.83 5.42
CA GLY A 197 -11.00 -14.72 6.39
C GLY A 197 -10.90 -16.19 5.98
N GLN A 198 -11.18 -16.50 4.72
CA GLN A 198 -11.09 -17.85 4.16
C GLN A 198 -9.65 -18.37 4.14
N ILE A 199 -8.67 -17.53 3.78
CA ILE A 199 -7.26 -17.88 3.83
C ILE A 199 -6.80 -18.11 5.27
N LEU A 200 -7.22 -17.26 6.22
CA LEU A 200 -6.92 -17.45 7.64
C LEU A 200 -7.51 -18.75 8.18
N ALA A 201 -8.75 -19.08 7.81
CA ALA A 201 -9.42 -20.28 8.32
C ALA A 201 -8.80 -21.58 7.76
N ASN A 202 -8.29 -21.54 6.54
CA ASN A 202 -7.86 -22.74 5.80
C ASN A 202 -6.36 -22.77 5.48
N TRP A 203 -5.54 -21.95 6.14
CA TRP A 203 -4.13 -21.72 5.76
C TRP A 203 -3.31 -23.01 5.62
N GLU A 204 -3.45 -23.97 6.55
CA GLU A 204 -2.76 -25.28 6.47
C GLU A 204 -3.23 -26.09 5.25
N ALA A 205 -4.54 -26.15 5.03
CA ALA A 205 -5.13 -26.88 3.89
C ALA A 205 -4.74 -26.24 2.55
N LEU A 206 -4.56 -24.92 2.52
CA LEU A 206 -4.07 -24.14 1.38
C LEU A 206 -2.55 -24.26 1.18
N GLY A 207 -1.81 -24.85 2.13
CA GLY A 207 -0.37 -25.10 2.03
C GLY A 207 0.52 -23.94 2.49
N LEU A 208 -0.04 -22.97 3.23
CA LEU A 208 0.75 -21.89 3.82
C LEU A 208 1.63 -22.45 4.95
N GLN A 209 2.83 -21.89 5.10
CA GLN A 209 3.82 -22.35 6.09
C GLN A 209 3.57 -21.83 7.51
N ALA A 210 2.78 -20.77 7.64
CA ALA A 210 2.45 -20.17 8.93
C ALA A 210 1.04 -19.57 8.88
N LYS A 211 0.42 -19.46 10.06
CA LYS A 211 -0.85 -18.76 10.23
C LYS A 211 -0.72 -17.31 9.73
N PRO A 212 -1.63 -16.83 8.86
CA PRO A 212 -1.64 -15.45 8.41
C PRO A 212 -1.66 -14.43 9.55
N ASN A 213 -1.04 -13.28 9.31
CA ASN A 213 -0.98 -12.13 10.21
C ASN A 213 -1.15 -10.83 9.42
N THR A 214 -1.08 -9.66 10.08
CA THR A 214 -1.28 -8.36 9.41
C THR A 214 -0.34 -8.10 8.23
N GLY A 215 0.92 -8.57 8.28
CA GLY A 215 1.88 -8.41 7.20
C GLY A 215 1.72 -9.47 6.10
N ASP A 216 1.61 -10.72 6.55
CA ASP A 216 1.40 -11.91 5.72
C ASP A 216 -0.08 -12.32 5.75
N ASN A 217 -0.92 -11.49 5.12
CA ASN A 217 -2.39 -11.60 5.15
C ASN A 217 -2.98 -12.25 3.89
N GLY A 218 -2.21 -13.09 3.18
CA GLY A 218 -2.65 -13.80 1.98
C GLY A 218 -2.70 -12.96 0.70
N VAL A 219 -3.54 -11.92 0.69
CA VAL A 219 -3.92 -11.20 -0.54
C VAL A 219 -3.88 -9.67 -0.40
N HIS A 220 -3.56 -9.02 -1.51
CA HIS A 220 -3.64 -7.57 -1.74
C HIS A 220 -4.70 -7.26 -2.79
N ALA A 221 -5.37 -6.11 -2.65
CA ALA A 221 -6.12 -5.49 -3.74
C ALA A 221 -6.01 -3.95 -3.64
N SER A 222 -6.08 -3.29 -4.80
CA SER A 222 -6.03 -1.82 -4.92
C SER A 222 -7.06 -1.11 -4.02
N ALA A 223 -6.69 0.02 -3.41
CA ALA A 223 -7.60 0.72 -2.50
C ALA A 223 -8.62 1.64 -3.20
N SER A 224 -8.35 2.00 -4.46
CA SER A 224 -9.19 2.85 -5.30
C SER A 224 -8.94 2.61 -6.80
N PRO A 225 -9.80 3.12 -7.70
CA PRO A 225 -9.57 3.09 -9.14
C PRO A 225 -8.24 3.73 -9.56
N PHE A 226 -7.84 4.82 -8.89
CA PHE A 226 -6.56 5.49 -9.18
C PHE A 226 -5.36 4.67 -8.73
N GLU A 227 -5.42 4.06 -7.55
CA GLU A 227 -4.37 3.14 -7.12
C GLU A 227 -4.28 1.92 -8.03
N ALA A 228 -5.43 1.40 -8.48
CA ALA A 228 -5.46 0.29 -9.41
C ALA A 228 -4.80 0.64 -10.75
N LEU A 229 -5.00 1.88 -11.24
CA LEU A 229 -4.24 2.41 -12.38
C LEU A 229 -2.75 2.44 -12.08
N ALA A 230 -2.32 3.09 -10.98
CA ALA A 230 -0.90 3.18 -10.60
C ALA A 230 -0.24 1.79 -10.49
N GLU A 231 -0.94 0.82 -9.92
CA GLU A 231 -0.51 -0.56 -9.82
C GLU A 231 -0.38 -1.24 -11.18
N ARG A 232 -1.34 -1.08 -12.10
CA ARG A 232 -1.23 -1.66 -13.45
C ARG A 232 -0.11 -1.04 -14.28
N LEU A 233 0.12 0.27 -14.16
CA LEU A 233 1.27 0.94 -14.78
C LEU A 233 2.59 0.34 -14.25
N ASN A 234 2.69 0.20 -12.92
CA ASN A 234 3.88 -0.32 -12.26
C ASN A 234 4.13 -1.82 -12.55
N TRP A 235 3.17 -2.68 -12.17
CA TRP A 235 3.33 -4.13 -12.19
C TRP A 235 3.24 -4.74 -13.59
N LEU A 236 2.42 -4.15 -14.47
CA LEU A 236 2.12 -4.74 -15.77
C LEU A 236 2.69 -3.95 -16.95
N GLY A 237 3.33 -2.81 -16.69
CA GLY A 237 3.91 -1.95 -17.72
C GLY A 237 2.88 -1.37 -18.70
N CYS A 238 1.60 -1.32 -18.30
CA CYS A 238 0.55 -0.68 -19.10
C CYS A 238 0.85 0.81 -19.28
N SER A 239 0.36 1.41 -20.36
CA SER A 239 0.37 2.87 -20.51
C SER A 239 -0.97 3.50 -20.09
N LEU A 240 -0.96 4.79 -19.76
CA LEU A 240 -2.19 5.54 -19.45
C LEU A 240 -3.22 5.50 -20.58
N ALA A 241 -2.77 5.43 -21.85
CA ALA A 241 -3.66 5.44 -23.01
C ALA A 241 -4.32 4.08 -23.28
N GLU A 242 -3.70 3.00 -22.80
CA GLU A 242 -4.23 1.63 -22.91
C GLU A 242 -5.11 1.25 -21.71
N ASP A 243 -4.98 1.96 -20.60
CA ASP A 243 -5.80 1.76 -19.41
C ASP A 243 -7.11 2.57 -19.48
N ASP A 244 -8.25 1.91 -19.29
CA ASP A 244 -9.56 2.57 -19.40
C ASP A 244 -9.73 3.74 -18.40
N PHE A 245 -9.24 3.59 -17.16
CA PHE A 245 -9.32 4.66 -16.17
C PHE A 245 -8.29 5.76 -16.46
N GLY A 246 -7.07 5.37 -16.85
CA GLY A 246 -6.03 6.30 -17.29
C GLY A 246 -6.50 7.19 -18.46
N LYS A 247 -7.13 6.58 -19.45
CA LYS A 247 -7.71 7.27 -20.61
C LYS A 247 -8.81 8.24 -20.18
N ALA A 248 -9.70 7.83 -19.27
CA ALA A 248 -10.75 8.70 -18.76
C ALA A 248 -10.19 9.96 -18.06
N LEU A 249 -9.10 9.83 -17.29
CA LEU A 249 -8.44 10.98 -16.65
C LEU A 249 -7.79 11.93 -17.68
N LEU A 250 -7.17 11.38 -18.72
CA LEU A 250 -6.60 12.15 -19.83
C LEU A 250 -7.69 12.92 -20.59
N GLU A 251 -8.80 12.25 -20.92
CA GLU A 251 -9.96 12.85 -21.58
C GLU A 251 -10.64 13.93 -20.71
N ALA A 252 -10.57 13.80 -19.39
CA ALA A 252 -11.01 14.82 -18.43
C ALA A 252 -10.04 16.03 -18.33
N GLY A 253 -8.93 16.04 -19.08
CA GLY A 253 -8.00 17.16 -19.14
C GLY A 253 -6.97 17.20 -18.01
N ILE A 254 -6.75 16.08 -17.31
CA ILE A 254 -5.66 15.94 -16.35
C ILE A 254 -4.39 15.55 -17.13
N PRO A 255 -3.32 16.36 -17.10
CA PRO A 255 -2.08 16.06 -17.81
C PRO A 255 -1.47 14.74 -17.37
N LYS A 256 -0.83 14.06 -18.32
CA LYS A 256 -0.09 12.81 -18.08
C LYS A 256 0.90 12.96 -16.92
N GLU A 257 1.66 14.05 -16.91
CA GLU A 257 2.70 14.32 -15.91
C GLU A 257 2.09 14.47 -14.51
N THR A 258 0.88 15.01 -14.42
CA THR A 258 0.13 15.11 -13.16
C THR A 258 -0.29 13.73 -12.66
N ILE A 259 -0.85 12.88 -13.54
CA ILE A 259 -1.28 11.52 -13.20
C ILE A 259 -0.07 10.68 -12.76
N GLU A 260 1.06 10.78 -13.46
CA GLU A 260 2.29 10.07 -13.11
C GLU A 260 2.85 10.55 -11.77
N ALA A 261 2.90 11.86 -11.51
CA ALA A 261 3.35 12.41 -10.23
C ALA A 261 2.44 12.01 -9.06
N TRP A 262 1.17 11.71 -9.34
CA TRP A 262 0.20 11.24 -8.36
C TRP A 262 0.36 9.76 -7.99
N SER A 263 1.00 8.96 -8.83
CA SER A 263 1.22 7.52 -8.60
C SER A 263 2.11 7.18 -7.39
N VAL A 264 2.78 8.18 -6.82
CA VAL A 264 3.66 8.06 -5.64
C VAL A 264 3.02 8.60 -4.36
N ASP A 265 1.69 8.79 -4.36
CA ASP A 265 0.90 9.27 -3.24
C ASP A 265 1.38 10.63 -2.65
N PRO A 266 1.39 11.71 -3.46
CA PRO A 266 1.79 13.02 -2.96
C PRO A 266 0.74 13.58 -1.99
N GLN A 267 1.18 14.55 -1.18
CA GLN A 267 0.24 15.39 -0.43
C GLN A 267 -0.45 16.34 -1.39
N VAL A 268 -1.78 16.39 -1.31
CA VAL A 268 -2.63 17.28 -2.11
C VAL A 268 -3.46 18.18 -1.20
N THR A 269 -3.81 19.35 -1.73
CA THR A 269 -4.70 20.30 -1.07
C THR A 269 -5.91 20.53 -1.97
N TYR A 270 -7.11 20.33 -1.45
CA TYR A 270 -8.37 20.52 -2.19
C TYR A 270 -9.47 21.08 -1.29
N GLY A 271 -10.63 21.39 -1.87
CA GLY A 271 -11.77 21.96 -1.15
C GLY A 271 -11.86 23.48 -1.24
N ALA A 272 -12.73 24.08 -0.41
CA ALA A 272 -12.94 25.52 -0.40
C ALA A 272 -11.72 26.26 0.15
N PRO A 273 -11.32 27.42 -0.40
CA PRO A 273 -10.19 28.19 0.12
C PRO A 273 -10.29 28.56 1.61
N SER A 274 -11.51 28.69 2.13
CA SER A 274 -11.77 28.97 3.55
C SER A 274 -11.59 27.76 4.48
N MET A 275 -11.63 26.53 3.94
CA MET A 275 -11.40 25.29 4.66
C MET A 275 -10.68 24.28 3.75
N PRO A 276 -9.37 24.49 3.49
CA PRO A 276 -8.60 23.58 2.66
C PRO A 276 -8.43 22.24 3.38
N ILE A 277 -8.64 21.16 2.66
CA ILE A 277 -8.34 19.80 3.10
C ILE A 277 -6.95 19.46 2.58
N LYS A 278 -6.05 19.06 3.47
CA LYS A 278 -4.70 18.57 3.14
C LYS A 278 -4.59 17.12 3.56
N ALA A 279 -4.37 16.24 2.59
CA ALA A 279 -4.26 14.80 2.80
C ALA A 279 -3.33 14.18 1.75
N SER A 280 -3.02 12.88 1.90
CA SER A 280 -2.43 12.12 0.80
C SER A 280 -3.46 11.96 -0.33
N LEU A 281 -3.01 11.82 -1.57
CA LEU A 281 -3.92 11.61 -2.68
C LEU A 281 -4.64 10.26 -2.56
N PHE A 282 -3.93 9.22 -2.16
CA PHE A 282 -4.49 7.88 -2.03
C PHE A 282 -5.59 7.85 -0.96
N ASP A 283 -5.34 8.43 0.22
CA ASP A 283 -6.38 8.55 1.27
C ASP A 283 -7.60 9.38 0.78
N THR A 284 -7.39 10.34 -0.13
CA THR A 284 -8.48 11.16 -0.71
C THR A 284 -9.39 10.33 -1.62
N LEU A 285 -8.84 9.33 -2.32
CA LEU A 285 -9.49 8.54 -3.37
C LEU A 285 -9.93 7.15 -2.92
N GLU A 286 -9.47 6.70 -1.75
CA GLU A 286 -9.79 5.41 -1.15
C GLU A 286 -11.30 5.13 -1.11
N ASP A 287 -11.68 3.87 -1.33
CA ASP A 287 -13.06 3.36 -1.24
C ASP A 287 -14.09 4.01 -2.19
N THR A 288 -13.63 4.73 -3.21
CA THR A 288 -14.51 5.32 -4.22
C THR A 288 -14.67 4.43 -5.45
N ASP A 289 -15.87 4.40 -6.01
CA ASP A 289 -16.10 3.84 -7.35
C ASP A 289 -15.49 4.73 -8.45
N SER A 290 -15.23 4.16 -9.62
CA SER A 290 -14.52 4.82 -10.73
C SER A 290 -15.06 6.22 -11.09
N ASP A 291 -16.36 6.45 -11.11
CA ASP A 291 -16.93 7.77 -11.42
C ASP A 291 -16.62 8.81 -10.34
N HIS A 292 -16.86 8.46 -9.07
CA HIS A 292 -16.56 9.35 -7.96
C HIS A 292 -15.04 9.59 -7.81
N CYS A 293 -14.22 8.55 -8.03
CA CYS A 293 -12.77 8.66 -8.05
C CYS A 293 -12.29 9.65 -9.11
N ALA A 294 -12.79 9.54 -10.35
CA ALA A 294 -12.46 10.47 -11.43
C ALA A 294 -12.90 11.91 -11.11
N ALA A 295 -14.09 12.09 -10.55
CA ALA A 295 -14.58 13.41 -10.14
C ALA A 295 -13.69 14.04 -9.04
N LYS A 296 -13.25 13.25 -8.06
CA LYS A 296 -12.30 13.71 -7.04
C LYS A 296 -10.94 14.06 -7.64
N CYS A 297 -10.41 13.26 -8.56
CA CYS A 297 -9.18 13.57 -9.29
C CYS A 297 -9.29 14.93 -10.00
N MET A 298 -10.40 15.20 -10.70
CA MET A 298 -10.65 16.49 -11.34
C MET A 298 -10.70 17.64 -10.32
N MET A 299 -11.39 17.46 -9.19
CA MET A 299 -11.46 18.48 -8.13
C MET A 299 -10.06 18.83 -7.59
N VAL A 300 -9.24 17.82 -7.29
CA VAL A 300 -7.86 18.01 -6.82
C VAL A 300 -7.04 18.77 -7.86
N HIS A 301 -7.13 18.38 -9.14
CA HIS A 301 -6.42 19.06 -10.24
C HIS A 301 -6.82 20.53 -10.40
N LEU A 302 -8.12 20.82 -10.34
CA LEU A 302 -8.65 22.17 -10.54
C LEU A 302 -8.31 23.11 -9.38
N THR A 303 -8.23 22.59 -8.15
CA THR A 303 -7.79 23.40 -7.01
C THR A 303 -6.30 23.73 -7.08
N ALA A 304 -5.45 22.82 -7.57
CA ALA A 304 -4.01 23.06 -7.71
C ALA A 304 -3.64 24.15 -8.75
N LYS A 305 -4.56 24.49 -9.66
CA LYS A 305 -4.35 25.54 -10.69
C LYS A 305 -4.70 26.96 -10.22
N LYS A 306 -5.36 27.11 -9.07
CA LYS A 306 -5.77 28.41 -8.52
C LYS A 306 -4.72 28.94 -7.55
#